data_AF-A0A484SI79-F1
#
_entry.id   AF-A0A484SI79-F1
#
_cell.length_a   1.000
_cell.length_b   1.000
_cell.length_c   1.000
_cell.angle_alpha   90.00
_cell.angle_beta   90.00
_cell.angle_gamma   90.00
#
_symmetry.space_group_name_H-M   'P 1'
#
loop_
_entity.id
_entity.type
_entity.pdbx_description
1 polymer ?
#
loop_
_entity_poly.entity_id
_entity_poly.type
_entity_poly.pdbx_seq_one_letter_code
_entity_poly.pdbx_strand_id
1 'polypeptide(L)'
;MAKANKPGGSPALREDVLAAGLTAALPSDGPLPGVMPGPTLCLYGQGVARGYVIGRAVVMGATALEVAHYRIAAEDVAAESERLTNALQEASDELGELIDHLPEDAPREMAAMLNVHRLLMSDPLLSSQTLSLIEERHYNAEWALTTQGQILGEQFSAMEDEYLRERGADVRQVIERVLDVLHGSPAMLRLDDPPPGDEPLVVVAHDISPADMIRLRGGRFSAFVTDLGGATSHTAIVARSMGVPAIVAMGKARALLRDGDTVIVDGSAGALVVNPSDAVLAEYRARQDAYARERAELELLRNEPAVTLDGIDISLNANIELPEEAAVALAAGAKGIGLFRSEFLFMGRDELPGEEEQYRAYASVAKTMAGLPVTIRTLDLGADKTLDGDTTVATNPALGQRAIRYCLARPEMFGTQLRAILRASVHGNIRILLPMVAHLHEVRATRAALDAARRELDARGEPYAAHIELGAMVEVPAIAIAIEPFAQALDFFSIGTNDLIQYTLAIDRGDHDVADLYDPLHPAVLRLIANTINAAQRAGKSVAVCGEMAGDSRLTRLLLGMGLTEFSMHPQQLLDVKREVRGAHSNALRVKVATALNRAQPVDPDALQLP
;
A
#
# COMPACT_ATOMS: atom_id res chain seq x y z
N MET A 1 -4.75 48.73 53.20
CA MET A 1 -5.82 48.52 54.20
C MET A 1 -7.16 48.94 53.59
N ALA A 2 -8.16 48.04 53.60
CA ALA A 2 -9.62 48.18 53.43
C ALA A 2 -10.19 48.94 52.19
N LYS A 3 -10.88 48.27 51.23
CA LYS A 3 -12.34 47.87 51.15
C LYS A 3 -13.29 49.08 50.93
N ALA A 4 -14.36 49.07 50.12
CA ALA A 4 -15.04 48.09 49.27
C ALA A 4 -16.19 48.76 48.43
N ASN A 5 -16.68 48.00 47.44
CA ASN A 5 -18.05 47.83 46.93
C ASN A 5 -18.69 48.70 45.79
N LYS A 6 -19.13 47.94 44.77
CA LYS A 6 -20.13 48.15 43.67
C LYS A 6 -21.55 47.76 44.17
N PRO A 7 -22.65 47.62 43.35
CA PRO A 7 -22.91 47.93 41.92
C PRO A 7 -24.32 48.56 41.61
N GLY A 8 -24.59 48.87 40.33
CA GLY A 8 -25.91 48.60 39.71
C GLY A 8 -26.49 49.72 38.82
N GLY A 9 -26.63 49.47 37.51
CA GLY A 9 -27.41 50.33 36.60
C GLY A 9 -27.54 49.77 35.17
N SER A 10 -28.76 49.67 34.67
CA SER A 10 -29.13 49.48 33.26
C SER A 10 -30.27 50.45 32.90
N PRO A 11 -30.26 51.04 31.69
CA PRO A 11 -31.47 51.54 31.01
C PRO A 11 -31.64 50.87 29.60
N ALA A 12 -32.85 50.51 29.13
CA ALA A 12 -33.93 51.33 28.52
C ALA A 12 -33.56 51.85 27.09
N LEU A 13 -34.36 51.90 26.01
CA LEU A 13 -35.82 51.99 25.73
C LEU A 13 -36.06 52.12 24.18
N ARG A 14 -37.35 52.03 23.76
CA ARG A 14 -38.08 52.60 22.56
C ARG A 14 -38.40 51.65 21.38
N GLU A 15 -39.66 51.36 20.98
CA GLU A 15 -40.81 52.19 20.44
C GLU A 15 -40.46 52.85 19.08
N ASP A 16 -41.19 52.78 17.95
CA ASP A 16 -42.60 52.49 17.61
C ASP A 16 -42.76 52.05 16.13
N VAL A 17 -43.91 51.45 15.79
CA VAL A 17 -44.32 51.00 14.43
C VAL A 17 -45.66 51.63 14.05
N LEU A 18 -45.82 52.12 12.81
CA LEU A 18 -47.13 52.34 12.18
C LEU A 18 -47.09 52.28 10.63
N ALA A 19 -48.07 51.52 10.11
CA ALA A 19 -48.81 51.65 8.85
C ALA A 19 -48.32 51.03 7.50
N ALA A 20 -49.10 50.00 7.11
CA ALA A 20 -49.78 49.81 5.81
C ALA A 20 -49.10 49.09 4.62
N GLY A 21 -49.79 48.05 4.11
CA GLY A 21 -49.89 47.80 2.66
C GLY A 21 -49.61 46.36 2.18
N LEU A 22 -50.66 45.66 1.76
CA LEU A 22 -50.71 44.30 1.19
C LEU A 22 -49.82 44.08 -0.06
N THR A 23 -49.26 42.88 -0.23
CA THR A 23 -49.57 41.96 -1.37
C THR A 23 -48.89 40.58 -1.20
N ALA A 24 -49.51 39.56 -1.77
CA ALA A 24 -49.34 38.13 -1.48
C ALA A 24 -48.02 37.50 -1.98
N ALA A 25 -47.47 36.58 -1.18
CA ALA A 25 -46.63 35.48 -1.65
C ALA A 25 -46.93 34.24 -0.78
N LEU A 26 -47.02 33.09 -1.46
CA LEU A 26 -47.32 31.76 -0.94
C LEU A 26 -46.38 31.36 0.22
N PRO A 27 -46.80 30.50 1.16
CA PRO A 27 -45.95 30.08 2.26
C PRO A 27 -44.75 29.29 1.70
N SER A 28 -43.55 29.81 1.95
CA SER A 28 -42.30 29.05 1.84
C SER A 28 -42.32 27.93 2.86
N ASP A 29 -42.24 26.68 2.41
CA ASP A 29 -42.01 25.52 3.26
C ASP A 29 -40.76 25.76 4.11
N GLY A 30 -40.98 25.98 5.40
CA GLY A 30 -39.91 25.98 6.39
C GLY A 30 -39.29 24.58 6.51
N PRO A 31 -38.04 24.47 6.97
CA PRO A 31 -37.37 23.19 7.13
C PRO A 31 -38.19 22.28 8.06
N LEU A 32 -38.39 21.04 7.62
CA LEU A 32 -39.03 19.98 8.39
C LEU A 32 -38.34 19.82 9.75
N PRO A 33 -39.09 19.67 10.86
CA PRO A 33 -38.51 19.59 12.18
C PRO A 33 -37.88 18.21 12.45
N GLY A 34 -36.63 18.21 12.90
CA GLY A 34 -36.12 17.22 13.86
C GLY A 34 -35.50 15.94 13.31
N VAL A 35 -34.32 16.04 12.70
CA VAL A 35 -33.30 15.01 12.87
C VAL A 35 -32.34 15.55 13.93
N MET A 36 -32.45 15.06 15.16
CA MET A 36 -31.38 15.26 16.15
C MET A 36 -30.09 14.71 15.53
N PRO A 37 -28.97 15.45 15.53
CA PRO A 37 -27.71 14.86 15.09
C PRO A 37 -27.47 13.63 15.95
N GLY A 38 -27.30 12.47 15.28
CA GLY A 38 -26.89 11.25 15.98
C GLY A 38 -25.60 11.51 16.77
N PRO A 39 -25.30 10.69 17.79
CA PRO A 39 -24.05 10.84 18.53
C PRO A 39 -22.87 10.80 17.55
N THR A 40 -22.01 11.83 17.58
CA THR A 40 -20.77 11.83 16.80
C THR A 40 -19.92 10.65 17.26
N LEU A 41 -19.61 9.76 16.31
CA LEU A 41 -18.80 8.57 16.55
C LEU A 41 -17.40 8.83 15.98
N CYS A 42 -16.36 8.51 16.76
CA CYS A 42 -14.98 8.51 16.29
C CYS A 42 -14.44 7.09 16.36
N LEU A 43 -13.96 6.58 15.23
CA LEU A 43 -13.33 5.29 15.10
C LEU A 43 -11.87 5.49 14.69
N TYR A 44 -11.00 4.56 15.08
CA TYR A 44 -9.58 4.60 14.77
C TYR A 44 -9.16 3.30 14.09
N GLY A 45 -8.28 3.43 13.11
CA GLY A 45 -7.63 2.34 12.40
C GLY A 45 -6.25 2.78 11.93
N GLN A 46 -5.72 2.11 10.92
CA GLN A 46 -4.40 2.40 10.37
C GLN A 46 -4.54 3.29 9.12
N GLY A 47 -4.07 4.54 9.21
CA GLY A 47 -3.97 5.43 8.05
C GLY A 47 -2.89 4.95 7.07
N VAL A 48 -3.26 4.70 5.81
CA VAL A 48 -2.33 4.19 4.79
C VAL A 48 -1.99 5.20 3.71
N ALA A 49 -2.82 6.21 3.52
CA ALA A 49 -2.60 7.35 2.62
C ALA A 49 -3.07 8.65 3.28
N ARG A 50 -2.23 9.68 3.25
CA ARG A 50 -2.48 10.96 3.95
C ARG A 50 -3.49 11.84 3.21
N GLY A 51 -4.26 12.59 3.98
CA GLY A 51 -5.15 13.64 3.51
C GLY A 51 -6.44 13.72 4.33
N TYR A 52 -7.23 14.75 4.05
CA TYR A 52 -8.49 15.02 4.73
C TYR A 52 -9.63 15.05 3.73
N VAL A 53 -10.63 14.21 3.95
CA VAL A 53 -11.81 14.13 3.08
C VAL A 53 -13.04 14.27 3.96
N ILE A 54 -13.91 15.19 3.57
CA ILE A 54 -15.23 15.36 4.17
C ILE A 54 -16.22 15.00 3.08
N GLY A 55 -17.04 13.99 3.34
CA GLY A 55 -17.88 13.40 2.31
C GLY A 55 -19.04 12.60 2.84
N ARG A 56 -19.73 11.92 1.93
CA ARG A 56 -20.83 11.01 2.23
C ARG A 56 -20.32 9.57 2.23
N ALA A 57 -20.69 8.83 3.26
CA ALA A 57 -20.43 7.40 3.32
C ALA A 57 -21.27 6.67 2.26
N VAL A 58 -20.59 5.86 1.45
CA VAL A 58 -21.18 4.82 0.60
C VAL A 58 -20.72 3.51 1.20
N VAL A 59 -21.60 2.89 1.97
CA VAL A 59 -21.34 1.63 2.66
C VAL A 59 -21.53 0.51 1.65
N MET A 60 -20.42 -0.10 1.24
CA MET A 60 -20.46 -1.28 0.39
C MET A 60 -21.08 -2.43 1.16
N GLY A 61 -22.04 -3.06 0.48
CA GLY A 61 -23.01 -3.98 1.03
C GLY A 61 -22.43 -4.94 2.05
N ALA A 62 -21.67 -5.97 1.71
CA ALA A 62 -21.80 -7.27 2.39
C ALA A 62 -23.27 -7.53 2.77
N THR A 63 -24.06 -7.86 1.77
CA THR A 63 -25.24 -8.73 1.85
C THR A 63 -24.86 -10.10 2.46
N ALA A 64 -24.01 -10.13 3.48
CA ALA A 64 -23.56 -11.33 4.14
C ALA A 64 -24.57 -11.68 5.24
N LEU A 65 -25.41 -12.66 4.90
CA LEU A 65 -25.99 -13.67 5.80
C LEU A 65 -27.34 -13.38 6.47
N GLU A 66 -28.25 -12.64 5.84
CA GLU A 66 -29.70 -12.84 6.05
C GLU A 66 -30.32 -13.58 4.85
N VAL A 67 -29.64 -14.62 4.39
CA VAL A 67 -30.17 -15.47 3.32
C VAL A 67 -31.23 -16.41 3.91
N ALA A 68 -32.34 -16.60 3.21
CA ALA A 68 -33.40 -17.47 3.69
C ALA A 68 -32.89 -18.92 3.72
N HIS A 69 -32.88 -19.55 4.91
CA HIS A 69 -32.56 -20.97 5.05
C HIS A 69 -33.83 -21.79 5.14
N TYR A 70 -34.11 -22.60 4.12
CA TYR A 70 -35.26 -23.50 4.12
C TYR A 70 -34.95 -24.81 3.39
N ARG A 71 -35.78 -25.81 3.64
CA ARG A 71 -35.69 -27.08 2.92
C ARG A 71 -36.59 -27.07 1.70
N ILE A 72 -36.08 -27.56 0.57
CA ILE A 72 -36.81 -27.74 -0.67
C ILE A 72 -37.49 -29.12 -0.72
N ALA A 73 -38.53 -29.26 -1.55
CA ALA A 73 -39.11 -30.58 -1.80
C ALA A 73 -38.21 -31.40 -2.74
N ALA A 74 -38.34 -32.73 -2.71
CA ALA A 74 -37.52 -33.62 -3.56
C ALA A 74 -37.72 -33.37 -5.07
N GLU A 75 -38.91 -32.91 -5.45
CA GLU A 75 -39.24 -32.51 -6.83
C GLU A 75 -38.55 -31.20 -7.27
N ASP A 76 -38.16 -30.34 -6.32
CA ASP A 76 -37.54 -29.03 -6.60
C ASP A 76 -36.00 -29.10 -6.66
N VAL A 77 -35.40 -30.22 -6.25
CA VAL A 77 -33.93 -30.41 -6.20
C VAL A 77 -33.27 -30.11 -7.54
N ALA A 78 -33.83 -30.61 -8.64
CA ALA A 78 -33.28 -30.39 -9.97
C ALA A 78 -33.32 -28.90 -10.37
N ALA A 79 -34.41 -28.20 -10.05
CA ALA A 79 -34.58 -26.78 -10.34
C ALA A 79 -33.65 -25.91 -9.47
N GLU A 80 -33.46 -26.29 -8.21
CA GLU A 80 -32.55 -25.59 -7.29
C GLU A 80 -31.09 -25.75 -7.70
N SER A 81 -30.68 -26.97 -8.08
CA SER A 81 -29.34 -27.25 -8.62
C SER A 81 -29.07 -26.48 -9.91
N GLU A 82 -30.06 -26.37 -10.80
CA GLU A 82 -29.98 -25.54 -12.01
C GLU A 82 -29.86 -24.05 -11.65
N ARG A 83 -30.62 -23.56 -10.67
CA ARG A 83 -30.53 -22.17 -10.19
C ARG A 83 -29.12 -21.83 -9.68
N LEU A 84 -28.52 -22.70 -8.87
CA LEU A 84 -27.15 -22.52 -8.38
C LEU A 84 -26.13 -22.54 -9.54
N THR A 85 -26.26 -23.48 -10.46
CA THR A 85 -25.35 -23.63 -11.61
C THR A 85 -25.37 -22.39 -12.48
N ASN A 86 -26.57 -21.84 -12.75
CA ASN A 86 -26.73 -20.61 -13.50
C ASN A 86 -26.12 -19.41 -12.76
N ALA A 87 -26.30 -19.32 -11.44
CA ALA A 87 -25.72 -18.22 -10.66
C ALA A 87 -24.19 -18.26 -10.62
N LEU A 88 -23.59 -19.45 -10.51
CA LEU A 88 -22.14 -19.63 -10.60
C LEU A 88 -21.60 -19.24 -11.99
N GLN A 89 -22.33 -19.60 -13.04
CA GLN A 89 -21.96 -19.27 -14.42
C GLN A 89 -22.07 -17.77 -14.67
N GLU A 90 -23.19 -17.14 -14.28
CA GLU A 90 -23.42 -15.70 -14.41
C GLU A 90 -22.36 -14.89 -13.65
N ALA A 91 -22.04 -15.26 -12.41
CA ALA A 91 -20.97 -14.63 -11.64
C ALA A 91 -19.59 -14.77 -12.31
N SER A 92 -19.31 -15.93 -12.92
CA SER A 92 -18.05 -16.17 -13.65
C SER A 92 -17.97 -15.38 -14.96
N ASP A 93 -19.09 -15.22 -15.66
CA ASP A 93 -19.19 -14.46 -16.88
C ASP A 93 -19.06 -12.95 -16.61
N GLU A 94 -19.66 -12.42 -15.53
CA GLU A 94 -19.45 -11.03 -15.08
C GLU A 94 -17.97 -10.71 -14.82
N LEU A 95 -17.25 -11.64 -14.19
CA LEU A 95 -15.81 -11.49 -13.97
C LEU A 95 -15.03 -11.57 -15.29
N GLY A 96 -15.47 -12.40 -16.24
CA GLY A 96 -14.94 -12.46 -17.60
C GLY A 96 -15.08 -11.12 -18.32
N GLU A 97 -16.27 -10.53 -18.28
CA GLU A 97 -16.53 -9.21 -18.88
C GLU A 97 -15.67 -8.12 -18.24
N LEU A 98 -15.51 -8.13 -16.91
CA LEU A 98 -14.63 -7.20 -16.21
C LEU A 98 -13.17 -7.33 -16.65
N ILE A 99 -12.68 -8.57 -16.84
CA ILE A 99 -11.32 -8.82 -17.35
C ILE A 99 -11.17 -8.27 -18.78
N ASP A 100 -12.15 -8.52 -19.64
CA ASP A 100 -12.13 -8.08 -21.04
C ASP A 100 -12.20 -6.55 -21.19
N HIS A 101 -12.81 -5.85 -20.22
CA HIS A 101 -12.98 -4.40 -20.20
C HIS A 101 -12.08 -3.69 -19.17
N LEU A 102 -11.00 -4.34 -18.73
CA LEU A 102 -10.01 -3.71 -17.85
C LEU A 102 -9.43 -2.45 -18.52
N PRO A 103 -9.41 -1.29 -17.83
CA PRO A 103 -8.74 -0.10 -18.31
C PRO A 103 -7.27 -0.37 -18.69
N GLU A 104 -6.75 0.30 -19.73
CA GLU A 104 -5.35 0.14 -20.15
C GLU A 104 -4.33 0.48 -19.03
N ASP A 105 -4.75 1.27 -18.04
CA ASP A 105 -3.98 1.68 -16.87
C ASP A 105 -4.30 0.88 -15.59
N ALA A 106 -5.11 -0.18 -15.69
CA ALA A 106 -5.42 -1.06 -14.56
C ALA A 106 -4.20 -1.93 -14.19
N PRO A 107 -3.96 -2.20 -12.89
CA PRO A 107 -2.86 -3.07 -12.47
C PRO A 107 -3.02 -4.46 -13.09
N ARG A 108 -1.94 -5.04 -13.61
CA ARG A 108 -2.02 -6.37 -14.26
C ARG A 108 -2.32 -7.49 -13.28
N GLU A 109 -1.96 -7.34 -11.99
CA GLU A 109 -2.33 -8.29 -10.94
C GLU A 109 -3.84 -8.42 -10.81
N MET A 110 -4.57 -7.36 -11.16
CA MET A 110 -6.01 -7.34 -11.11
C MET A 110 -6.63 -8.42 -12.00
N ALA A 111 -6.16 -8.56 -13.24
CA ALA A 111 -6.63 -9.61 -14.15
C ALA A 111 -6.34 -11.01 -13.60
N ALA A 112 -5.17 -11.21 -12.99
CA ALA A 112 -4.80 -12.49 -12.39
C ALA A 112 -5.70 -12.82 -11.18
N MET A 113 -6.00 -11.84 -10.33
CA MET A 113 -6.89 -12.00 -9.17
C MET A 113 -8.32 -12.34 -9.61
N LEU A 114 -8.87 -11.64 -10.60
CA LEU A 114 -10.20 -11.95 -11.13
C LEU A 114 -10.25 -13.36 -11.75
N ASN A 115 -9.19 -13.79 -12.42
CA ASN A 115 -9.10 -15.15 -12.95
C ASN A 115 -9.06 -16.21 -11.84
N VAL A 116 -8.38 -15.95 -10.73
CA VAL A 116 -8.43 -16.83 -9.54
C VAL A 116 -9.85 -16.96 -9.02
N HIS A 117 -10.59 -15.85 -8.90
CA HIS A 117 -11.98 -15.90 -8.44
C HIS A 117 -12.88 -16.70 -9.40
N ARG A 118 -12.68 -16.56 -10.72
CA ARG A 118 -13.37 -17.42 -11.71
C ARG A 118 -13.02 -18.90 -11.56
N LEU A 119 -11.75 -19.21 -11.33
CA LEU A 119 -11.31 -20.59 -11.13
C LEU A 119 -11.96 -21.20 -9.87
N LEU A 120 -12.03 -20.44 -8.77
CA LEU A 120 -12.68 -20.87 -7.54
C LEU A 120 -14.18 -21.14 -7.71
N MET A 121 -14.88 -20.34 -8.52
CA MET A 121 -16.30 -20.60 -8.86
C MET A 121 -16.50 -21.94 -9.57
N SER A 122 -15.52 -22.34 -10.38
CA SER A 122 -15.51 -23.63 -11.08
C SER A 122 -14.90 -24.79 -10.28
N ASP A 123 -14.36 -24.53 -9.08
CA ASP A 123 -13.70 -25.55 -8.27
C ASP A 123 -14.73 -26.59 -7.79
N PRO A 124 -14.51 -27.90 -8.00
CA PRO A 124 -15.39 -28.95 -7.50
C PRO A 124 -15.59 -28.95 -5.98
N LEU A 125 -14.63 -28.45 -5.20
CA LEU A 125 -14.73 -28.31 -3.76
C LEU A 125 -15.74 -27.24 -3.35
N LEU A 126 -16.03 -26.27 -4.22
CA LEU A 126 -17.10 -25.29 -4.01
C LEU A 126 -18.36 -25.71 -4.76
N SER A 127 -18.29 -25.81 -6.09
CA SER A 127 -19.45 -26.04 -6.97
C SER A 127 -20.12 -27.40 -6.70
N SER A 128 -19.40 -28.51 -6.91
CA SER A 128 -19.95 -29.87 -6.77
C SER A 128 -20.36 -30.19 -5.34
N GLN A 129 -19.59 -29.77 -4.34
CA GLN A 129 -19.96 -29.99 -2.92
C GLN A 129 -21.21 -29.21 -2.53
N THR A 130 -21.38 -27.99 -3.05
CA THR A 130 -22.61 -27.22 -2.83
C THR A 130 -23.81 -27.91 -3.48
N LEU A 131 -23.66 -28.44 -4.70
CA LEU A 131 -24.70 -29.23 -5.37
C LEU A 131 -25.06 -30.49 -4.57
N SER A 132 -24.06 -31.21 -4.03
CA SER A 132 -24.30 -32.37 -3.16
C SER A 132 -25.09 -32.01 -1.90
N LEU A 133 -24.89 -30.83 -1.31
CA LEU A 133 -25.70 -30.36 -0.18
C LEU A 133 -27.17 -30.12 -0.58
N ILE A 134 -27.44 -29.60 -1.77
CA ILE A 134 -28.81 -29.45 -2.30
C ILE A 134 -29.45 -30.84 -2.49
N GLU A 135 -28.74 -31.77 -3.11
CA GLU A 135 -29.24 -33.12 -3.43
C GLU A 135 -29.47 -33.99 -2.19
N GLU A 136 -28.52 -34.01 -1.25
CA GLU A 136 -28.57 -34.91 -0.10
C GLU A 136 -29.37 -34.33 1.07
N ARG A 137 -29.24 -33.02 1.30
CA ARG A 137 -29.82 -32.34 2.49
C ARG A 137 -31.10 -31.57 2.16
N HIS A 138 -31.46 -31.47 0.88
CA HIS A 138 -32.61 -30.71 0.40
C HIS A 138 -32.55 -29.26 0.88
N TYR A 139 -31.37 -28.64 0.81
CA TYR A 139 -31.20 -27.21 1.13
C TYR A 139 -31.48 -26.36 -0.11
N ASN A 140 -31.99 -25.14 0.09
CA ASN A 140 -31.97 -24.14 -0.97
C ASN A 140 -30.53 -23.69 -1.29
N ALA A 141 -30.33 -23.12 -2.48
CA ALA A 141 -29.01 -22.80 -3.04
C ALA A 141 -28.17 -21.89 -2.14
N GLU A 142 -28.78 -20.86 -1.54
CA GLU A 142 -28.09 -19.93 -0.65
C GLU A 142 -27.60 -20.65 0.61
N TRP A 143 -28.45 -21.50 1.21
CA TRP A 143 -28.08 -22.23 2.42
C TRP A 143 -26.99 -23.27 2.15
N ALA A 144 -27.07 -23.99 1.03
CA ALA A 144 -26.04 -24.91 0.60
C ALA A 144 -24.70 -24.18 0.41
N LEU A 145 -24.71 -23.04 -0.28
CA LEU A 145 -23.51 -22.28 -0.60
C LEU A 145 -22.87 -21.65 0.65
N THR A 146 -23.66 -21.07 1.55
CA THR A 146 -23.14 -20.55 2.82
C THR A 146 -22.60 -21.65 3.72
N THR A 147 -23.23 -22.83 3.72
CA THR A 147 -22.75 -23.98 4.51
C THR A 147 -21.40 -24.46 3.98
N GLN A 148 -21.26 -24.61 2.67
CA GLN A 148 -20.00 -25.01 2.06
C GLN A 148 -18.92 -23.95 2.25
N GLY A 149 -19.29 -22.67 2.18
CA GLY A 149 -18.42 -21.55 2.48
C GLY A 149 -17.88 -21.54 3.90
N GLN A 150 -18.72 -21.85 4.89
CA GLN A 150 -18.27 -21.98 6.28
C GLN A 150 -17.27 -23.12 6.45
N ILE A 151 -17.54 -24.28 5.83
CA ILE A 151 -16.63 -25.44 5.88
C ILE A 151 -15.26 -25.08 5.27
N LEU A 152 -15.25 -24.47 4.09
CA LEU A 152 -14.01 -24.04 3.44
C LEU A 152 -13.30 -22.95 4.25
N GLY A 153 -14.04 -21.96 4.76
CA GLY A 153 -13.50 -20.88 5.58
C GLY A 153 -12.85 -21.36 6.87
N GLU A 154 -13.45 -22.34 7.56
CA GLU A 154 -12.87 -22.97 8.74
C GLU A 154 -11.60 -23.76 8.39
N GLN A 155 -11.61 -24.48 7.27
CA GLN A 155 -10.44 -25.22 6.79
C GLN A 155 -9.27 -24.29 6.48
N PHE A 156 -9.51 -23.18 5.77
CA PHE A 156 -8.48 -22.18 5.47
C PHE A 156 -8.00 -21.45 6.73
N SER A 157 -8.89 -21.09 7.65
CA SER A 157 -8.53 -20.41 8.90
C SER A 157 -7.69 -21.30 9.83
N ALA A 158 -7.84 -22.62 9.74
CA ALA A 158 -7.07 -23.60 10.49
C ALA A 158 -5.68 -23.89 9.89
N MET A 159 -5.35 -23.33 8.72
CA MET A 159 -4.03 -23.48 8.10
C MET A 159 -3.00 -22.57 8.78
N GLU A 160 -1.80 -23.10 9.00
CA GLU A 160 -0.69 -22.36 9.62
C GLU A 160 -0.03 -21.35 8.66
N ASP A 161 -0.27 -21.50 7.34
CA ASP A 161 0.30 -20.68 6.28
C ASP A 161 -0.58 -19.44 6.02
N GLU A 162 0.01 -18.24 6.15
CA GLU A 162 -0.68 -16.95 5.94
C GLU A 162 -1.24 -16.79 4.53
N TYR A 163 -0.51 -17.22 3.51
CA TYR A 163 -0.98 -17.15 2.13
C TYR A 163 -2.19 -18.06 1.91
N LEU A 164 -2.20 -19.25 2.53
CA LEU A 164 -3.39 -20.11 2.50
C LEU A 164 -4.55 -19.53 3.33
N ARG A 165 -4.28 -18.81 4.43
CA ARG A 165 -5.32 -18.06 5.16
C ARG A 165 -5.91 -16.93 4.33
N GLU A 166 -5.08 -16.21 3.56
CA GLU A 166 -5.52 -15.18 2.60
C GLU A 166 -6.44 -15.77 1.50
N ARG A 167 -6.16 -17.00 1.03
CA ARG A 167 -7.07 -17.72 0.09
C ARG A 167 -8.47 -17.96 0.67
N GLY A 168 -8.60 -18.06 1.99
CA GLY A 168 -9.89 -18.11 2.66
C GLY A 168 -10.72 -16.82 2.46
N ALA A 169 -10.06 -15.67 2.31
CA ALA A 169 -10.73 -14.42 1.96
C ALA A 169 -11.26 -14.43 0.52
N ASP A 170 -10.48 -14.95 -0.44
CA ASP A 170 -10.93 -15.10 -1.84
C ASP A 170 -12.18 -15.97 -1.96
N VAL A 171 -12.22 -17.10 -1.24
CA VAL A 171 -13.39 -18.00 -1.24
C VAL A 171 -14.63 -17.29 -0.69
N ARG A 172 -14.48 -16.47 0.37
CA ARG A 172 -15.59 -15.67 0.89
C ARG A 172 -16.09 -14.66 -0.13
N GLN A 173 -15.20 -13.94 -0.81
CA GLN A 173 -15.56 -12.96 -1.85
C GLN A 173 -16.30 -13.62 -3.03
N VAL A 174 -15.85 -14.81 -3.46
CA VAL A 174 -16.53 -15.59 -4.49
C VAL A 174 -17.94 -15.99 -4.05
N ILE A 175 -18.10 -16.44 -2.81
CA ILE A 175 -19.40 -16.86 -2.26
C ILE A 175 -20.36 -15.68 -2.15
N GLU A 176 -19.90 -14.54 -1.63
CA GLU A 176 -20.70 -13.32 -1.56
C GLU A 176 -21.21 -12.90 -2.94
N ARG A 177 -20.34 -12.94 -3.95
CA ARG A 177 -20.72 -12.62 -5.34
C ARG A 177 -21.78 -13.55 -5.91
N VAL A 178 -21.65 -14.86 -5.69
CA VAL A 178 -22.65 -15.84 -6.17
C VAL A 178 -23.97 -15.67 -5.41
N LEU A 179 -23.92 -15.34 -4.12
CA LEU A 179 -25.13 -15.03 -3.34
C LEU A 179 -25.84 -13.77 -3.88
N ASP A 180 -25.11 -12.74 -4.29
CA ASP A 180 -25.71 -11.53 -4.86
C ASP A 180 -26.49 -11.83 -6.16
N VAL A 181 -25.92 -12.68 -7.02
CA VAL A 181 -26.59 -13.18 -8.23
C VAL A 181 -27.86 -13.97 -7.86
N LEU A 182 -27.78 -14.88 -6.88
CA LEU A 182 -28.93 -15.69 -6.43
C LEU A 182 -30.09 -14.86 -5.89
N HIS A 183 -29.83 -13.73 -5.24
CA HIS A 183 -30.88 -12.84 -4.71
C HIS A 183 -31.59 -12.03 -5.80
N GLY A 184 -31.17 -12.13 -7.06
CA GLY A 184 -31.75 -11.34 -8.16
C GLY A 184 -31.62 -9.84 -7.91
N SER A 185 -30.61 -9.43 -7.15
CA SER A 185 -30.23 -8.04 -6.97
C SER A 185 -29.14 -7.73 -7.99
N PRO A 186 -29.46 -7.32 -9.23
CA PRO A 186 -28.46 -6.63 -10.01
C PRO A 186 -28.15 -5.36 -9.21
N ALA A 187 -26.86 -5.21 -8.88
CA ALA A 187 -26.29 -4.07 -8.16
C ALA A 187 -26.30 -4.17 -6.62
N MET A 188 -25.42 -5.02 -6.07
CA MET A 188 -24.55 -4.50 -5.01
C MET A 188 -23.77 -3.33 -5.65
N LEU A 189 -24.29 -2.12 -5.40
CA LEU A 189 -23.93 -0.80 -5.96
C LEU A 189 -24.68 -0.36 -7.23
N ARG A 190 -25.69 0.50 -7.05
CA ARG A 190 -26.01 1.56 -8.02
C ARG A 190 -24.84 2.57 -8.04
N LEU A 191 -23.67 2.14 -8.50
CA LEU A 191 -22.51 2.99 -8.75
C LEU A 191 -22.76 3.96 -9.92
N ASP A 192 -23.71 3.61 -10.80
CA ASP A 192 -24.06 4.38 -12.00
C ASP A 192 -24.99 5.57 -11.73
N ASP A 193 -25.62 5.62 -10.54
CA ASP A 193 -26.43 6.75 -10.06
C ASP A 193 -25.80 7.29 -8.76
N PRO A 194 -24.66 8.01 -8.80
CA PRO A 194 -24.20 8.75 -7.64
C PRO A 194 -25.35 9.66 -7.17
N PRO A 195 -25.59 9.80 -5.85
CA PRO A 195 -26.64 10.68 -5.37
C PRO A 195 -26.44 12.07 -5.99
N PRO A 196 -27.50 12.74 -6.45
CA PRO A 196 -27.37 14.02 -7.14
C PRO A 196 -26.70 15.04 -6.22
N GLY A 197 -25.42 15.35 -6.49
CA GLY A 197 -24.60 16.28 -5.73
C GLY A 197 -23.12 16.19 -6.08
N ASP A 198 -22.39 17.29 -5.91
CA ASP A 198 -20.92 17.37 -6.06
C ASP A 198 -20.17 16.98 -4.77
N GLU A 199 -20.86 16.36 -3.79
CA GLU A 199 -20.24 16.00 -2.51
C GLU A 199 -19.26 14.81 -2.69
N PRO A 200 -18.04 14.88 -2.11
CA PRO A 200 -17.08 13.78 -2.14
C PRO A 200 -17.67 12.48 -1.57
N LEU A 201 -17.47 11.36 -2.25
CA LEU A 201 -17.93 10.04 -1.79
C LEU A 201 -16.81 9.30 -1.07
N VAL A 202 -17.13 8.69 0.08
CA VAL A 202 -16.23 7.88 0.89
C VAL A 202 -16.73 6.44 0.89
N VAL A 203 -15.93 5.52 0.35
CA VAL A 203 -16.26 4.10 0.36
C VAL A 203 -15.99 3.52 1.74
N VAL A 204 -16.97 2.82 2.31
CA VAL A 204 -16.84 2.12 3.58
C VAL A 204 -17.17 0.65 3.34
N ALA A 205 -16.22 -0.25 3.55
CA ALA A 205 -16.41 -1.68 3.27
C ALA A 205 -15.86 -2.55 4.39
N HIS A 206 -16.28 -3.82 4.44
CA HIS A 206 -15.63 -4.80 5.32
C HIS A 206 -14.22 -5.09 4.81
N ASP A 207 -14.15 -5.35 3.51
CA ASP A 207 -12.95 -5.48 2.70
C ASP A 207 -13.32 -4.98 1.28
N ILE A 208 -12.33 -4.65 0.46
CA ILE A 208 -12.58 -4.27 -0.93
C ILE A 208 -11.92 -5.30 -1.83
N SER A 209 -12.73 -6.02 -2.61
CA SER A 209 -12.21 -7.00 -3.55
C SER A 209 -11.47 -6.29 -4.71
N PRO A 210 -10.53 -6.98 -5.36
CA PRO A 210 -9.92 -6.50 -6.60
C PRO A 210 -10.97 -6.04 -7.65
N ALA A 211 -12.04 -6.81 -7.83
CA ALA A 211 -13.14 -6.49 -8.74
C ALA A 211 -13.82 -5.15 -8.41
N ASP A 212 -14.06 -4.92 -7.13
CA ASP A 212 -14.69 -3.69 -6.64
C ASP A 212 -13.76 -2.50 -6.87
N MET A 213 -12.45 -2.66 -6.67
CA MET A 213 -11.48 -1.58 -6.91
C MET A 213 -11.48 -1.09 -8.35
N ILE A 214 -11.67 -1.97 -9.36
CA ILE A 214 -11.78 -1.54 -10.77
C ILE A 214 -13.01 -0.65 -10.96
N ARG A 215 -14.15 -1.08 -10.42
CA ARG A 215 -15.41 -0.34 -10.52
C ARG A 215 -15.31 1.00 -9.79
N LEU A 216 -14.67 1.02 -8.62
CA LEU A 216 -14.42 2.22 -7.82
C LEU A 216 -13.43 3.17 -8.49
N ARG A 217 -12.45 2.68 -9.25
CA ARG A 217 -11.50 3.53 -10.01
C ARG A 217 -12.19 4.34 -11.11
N GLY A 218 -13.26 3.80 -11.71
CA GLY A 218 -14.11 4.54 -12.65
C GLY A 218 -15.05 5.56 -11.98
N GLY A 219 -15.23 5.47 -10.66
CA GLY A 219 -16.13 6.33 -9.87
C GLY A 219 -15.46 7.57 -9.27
N ARG A 220 -16.26 8.55 -8.85
CA ARG A 220 -15.81 9.79 -8.20
C ARG A 220 -15.58 9.61 -6.68
N PHE A 221 -14.73 8.66 -6.28
CA PHE A 221 -14.44 8.43 -4.86
C PHE A 221 -13.25 9.25 -4.37
N SER A 222 -13.38 9.76 -3.16
CA SER A 222 -12.40 10.66 -2.54
C SER A 222 -11.73 10.07 -1.32
N ALA A 223 -12.21 8.95 -0.77
CA ALA A 223 -11.53 8.20 0.29
C ALA A 223 -12.02 6.75 0.42
N PHE A 224 -11.20 5.90 1.04
CA PHE A 224 -11.54 4.50 1.36
C PHE A 224 -11.41 4.21 2.86
N VAL A 225 -12.33 3.40 3.39
CA VAL A 225 -12.35 2.93 4.77
C VAL A 225 -12.67 1.45 4.78
N THR A 226 -11.79 0.61 5.34
CA THR A 226 -12.03 -0.84 5.44
C THR A 226 -11.89 -1.37 6.86
N ASP A 227 -12.73 -2.35 7.21
CA ASP A 227 -12.65 -3.05 8.50
C ASP A 227 -11.41 -3.94 8.57
N LEU A 228 -11.07 -4.61 7.47
CA LEU A 228 -9.93 -5.51 7.32
C LEU A 228 -8.76 -4.85 6.56
N GLY A 229 -7.63 -5.55 6.56
CA GLY A 229 -6.41 -5.18 5.84
C GLY A 229 -5.36 -4.47 6.71
N GLY A 230 -4.08 -4.59 6.32
CA GLY A 230 -2.96 -3.86 6.92
C GLY A 230 -2.31 -2.88 5.94
N ALA A 231 -1.23 -2.20 6.35
CA ALA A 231 -0.52 -1.23 5.52
C ALA A 231 0.01 -1.78 4.17
N THR A 232 0.10 -3.09 4.02
CA THR A 232 0.56 -3.81 2.82
C THR A 232 -0.57 -4.49 2.05
N SER A 233 -1.84 -4.33 2.45
CA SER A 233 -2.97 -4.96 1.76
C SER A 233 -3.17 -4.39 0.35
N HIS A 234 -3.86 -5.16 -0.51
CA HIS A 234 -4.23 -4.72 -1.87
C HIS A 234 -4.93 -3.36 -1.86
N THR A 235 -5.85 -3.14 -0.93
CA THR A 235 -6.54 -1.85 -0.73
C THR A 235 -5.56 -0.74 -0.38
N ALA A 236 -4.58 -0.99 0.50
CA ALA A 236 -3.59 0.00 0.90
C ALA A 236 -2.63 0.38 -0.24
N ILE A 237 -2.20 -0.60 -1.04
CA ILE A 237 -1.32 -0.38 -2.20
C ILE A 237 -2.04 0.48 -3.24
N VAL A 238 -3.28 0.13 -3.59
CA VAL A 238 -4.03 0.85 -4.62
C VAL A 238 -4.46 2.25 -4.15
N ALA A 239 -4.87 2.41 -2.89
CA ALA A 239 -5.18 3.74 -2.34
C ALA A 239 -3.95 4.68 -2.42
N ARG A 240 -2.75 4.15 -2.15
CA ARG A 240 -1.49 4.89 -2.33
C ARG A 240 -1.21 5.21 -3.78
N SER A 241 -1.39 4.28 -4.71
CA SER A 241 -1.15 4.55 -6.15
C SER A 241 -2.14 5.58 -6.71
N MET A 242 -3.40 5.58 -6.25
CA MET A 242 -4.42 6.57 -6.60
C MET A 242 -4.23 7.93 -5.91
N GLY A 243 -3.43 8.00 -4.84
CA GLY A 243 -3.24 9.23 -4.05
C GLY A 243 -4.50 9.65 -3.28
N VAL A 244 -5.35 8.68 -2.94
CA VAL A 244 -6.62 8.89 -2.25
C VAL A 244 -6.45 8.53 -0.77
N PRO A 245 -6.88 9.38 0.18
CA PRO A 245 -6.80 9.07 1.61
C PRO A 245 -7.52 7.76 1.95
N ALA A 246 -6.88 6.93 2.77
CA ALA A 246 -7.45 5.64 3.14
C ALA A 246 -7.08 5.23 4.56
N ILE A 247 -8.03 4.56 5.22
CA ILE A 247 -7.88 3.97 6.56
C ILE A 247 -8.29 2.51 6.49
N VAL A 248 -7.41 1.62 6.92
CA VAL A 248 -7.66 0.17 7.00
C VAL A 248 -7.67 -0.29 8.46
N ALA A 249 -7.97 -1.56 8.71
CA ALA A 249 -8.01 -2.14 10.06
C ALA A 249 -8.97 -1.41 11.02
N MET A 250 -10.10 -0.91 10.52
CA MET A 250 -11.12 -0.23 11.35
C MET A 250 -11.91 -1.20 12.23
N GLY A 251 -11.87 -2.49 11.91
CA GLY A 251 -12.55 -3.58 12.61
C GLY A 251 -14.06 -3.63 12.42
N LYS A 252 -14.79 -2.53 12.68
CA LYS A 252 -16.27 -2.49 12.65
C LYS A 252 -16.86 -1.20 12.08
N ALA A 253 -16.11 -0.42 11.30
CA ALA A 253 -16.65 0.76 10.62
C ALA A 253 -17.88 0.40 9.77
N ARG A 254 -17.82 -0.66 8.95
CA ARG A 254 -18.97 -1.04 8.11
C ARG A 254 -20.25 -1.27 8.92
N ALA A 255 -20.16 -1.97 10.05
CA ALA A 255 -21.31 -2.29 10.88
C ALA A 255 -21.91 -1.08 11.62
N LEU A 256 -21.14 0.01 11.75
CA LEU A 256 -21.51 1.20 12.53
C LEU A 256 -21.98 2.37 11.66
N LEU A 257 -21.57 2.42 10.39
CA LEU A 257 -21.93 3.48 9.44
C LEU A 257 -23.16 3.13 8.62
N ARG A 258 -23.90 4.15 8.17
CA ARG A 258 -25.02 4.03 7.25
C ARG A 258 -24.74 4.79 5.96
N ASP A 259 -25.36 4.33 4.87
CA ASP A 259 -25.36 5.05 3.61
C ASP A 259 -25.84 6.49 3.78
N GLY A 260 -25.07 7.43 3.23
CA GLY A 260 -25.34 8.86 3.27
C GLY A 260 -24.91 9.57 4.56
N ASP A 261 -24.36 8.86 5.56
CA ASP A 261 -23.78 9.50 6.75
C ASP A 261 -22.72 10.52 6.33
N THR A 262 -22.68 11.68 7.01
CA THR A 262 -21.59 12.64 6.82
C THR A 262 -20.37 12.11 7.54
N VAL A 263 -19.27 11.93 6.83
CA VAL A 263 -18.04 11.37 7.39
C VAL A 263 -16.84 12.26 7.11
N ILE A 264 -15.90 12.22 8.04
CA ILE A 264 -14.57 12.81 7.90
C ILE A 264 -13.56 11.68 7.95
N VAL A 265 -12.74 11.58 6.90
CA VAL A 265 -11.59 10.66 6.84
C VAL A 265 -10.33 11.47 7.08
N ASP A 266 -9.65 11.18 8.18
CA ASP A 266 -8.31 11.67 8.50
C ASP A 266 -7.29 10.56 8.22
N GLY A 267 -6.82 10.50 6.97
CA GLY A 267 -5.83 9.50 6.55
C GLY A 267 -4.46 9.67 7.21
N SER A 268 -4.22 10.80 7.87
CA SER A 268 -2.96 11.06 8.61
C SER A 268 -3.02 10.48 10.02
N ALA A 269 -4.14 10.67 10.72
CA ALA A 269 -4.34 10.16 12.08
C ALA A 269 -4.94 8.74 12.12
N GLY A 270 -5.40 8.21 10.98
CA GLY A 270 -6.17 6.97 10.93
C GLY A 270 -7.53 7.11 11.62
N ALA A 271 -8.13 8.29 11.61
CA ALA A 271 -9.38 8.58 12.31
C ALA A 271 -10.56 8.77 11.35
N LEU A 272 -11.68 8.12 11.67
CA LEU A 272 -12.96 8.28 10.98
C LEU A 272 -13.97 8.92 11.93
N VAL A 273 -14.50 10.09 11.56
CA VAL A 273 -15.54 10.77 12.34
C VAL A 273 -16.87 10.69 11.59
N VAL A 274 -17.88 10.10 12.21
CA VAL A 274 -19.22 9.90 11.65
C VAL A 274 -20.19 10.90 12.27
N ASN A 275 -21.01 11.52 11.43
CA ASN A 275 -21.97 12.55 11.78
C ASN A 275 -21.35 13.61 12.71
N PRO A 276 -20.27 14.28 12.25
CA PRO A 276 -19.55 15.29 13.02
C PRO A 276 -20.44 16.49 13.34
N SER A 277 -20.25 17.07 14.52
CA SER A 277 -20.85 18.37 14.84
C SER A 277 -20.29 19.48 13.95
N ASP A 278 -21.02 20.59 13.82
CA ASP A 278 -20.58 21.76 13.04
C ASP A 278 -19.21 22.30 13.48
N ALA A 279 -18.89 22.21 14.77
CA ALA A 279 -17.59 22.61 15.30
C ALA A 279 -16.45 21.72 14.76
N VAL A 280 -16.67 20.40 14.73
CA VAL A 280 -15.70 19.43 14.20
C VAL A 280 -15.57 19.58 12.68
N LEU A 281 -16.68 19.79 11.96
CA LEU A 281 -16.66 20.07 10.53
C LEU A 281 -15.84 21.34 10.20
N ALA A 282 -16.03 22.42 10.97
CA ALA A 282 -15.28 23.65 10.76
C ALA A 282 -13.77 23.44 11.00
N GLU A 283 -13.40 22.69 12.04
CA GLU A 283 -12.00 22.37 12.32
C GLU A 283 -11.37 21.55 11.18
N TYR A 284 -12.05 20.49 10.72
CA TYR A 284 -11.52 19.65 9.65
C TYR A 284 -11.51 20.33 8.28
N ARG A 285 -12.46 21.24 7.99
CA ARG A 285 -12.38 22.10 6.80
C ARG A 285 -11.14 22.98 6.85
N ALA A 286 -10.85 23.59 8.00
CA ALA A 286 -9.63 24.38 8.16
C ALA A 286 -8.34 23.53 7.97
N ARG A 287 -8.35 22.28 8.47
CA ARG A 287 -7.25 21.32 8.23
C ARG A 287 -7.12 20.92 6.76
N GLN A 288 -8.24 20.66 6.08
CA GLN A 288 -8.28 20.34 4.65
C GLN A 288 -7.74 21.49 3.80
N ASP A 289 -8.16 22.74 4.09
CA ASP A 289 -7.65 23.94 3.41
C ASP A 289 -6.16 24.17 3.69
N ALA A 290 -5.73 23.97 4.94
CA ALA A 290 -4.32 24.07 5.30
C ALA A 290 -3.47 23.03 4.56
N TYR A 291 -3.93 21.78 4.50
CA TYR A 291 -3.26 20.71 3.77
C TYR A 291 -3.21 20.99 2.26
N ALA A 292 -4.32 21.45 1.67
CA ALA A 292 -4.35 21.81 0.25
C ALA A 292 -3.37 22.94 -0.09
N ARG A 293 -3.28 23.97 0.77
CA ARG A 293 -2.28 25.04 0.64
C ARG A 293 -0.86 24.51 0.77
N GLU A 294 -0.59 23.68 1.78
CA GLU A 294 0.72 23.05 1.98
C GLU A 294 1.14 22.23 0.75
N ARG A 295 0.24 21.42 0.18
CA ARG A 295 0.53 20.67 -1.05
C ARG A 295 0.80 21.59 -2.24
N ALA A 296 0.03 22.67 -2.39
CA ALA A 296 0.27 23.65 -3.45
C ALA A 296 1.64 24.35 -3.31
N GLU A 297 2.07 24.65 -2.08
CA GLU A 297 3.40 25.19 -1.78
C GLU A 297 4.52 24.18 -2.07
N LEU A 298 4.33 22.92 -1.69
CA LEU A 298 5.28 21.85 -1.95
C LEU A 298 5.49 21.63 -3.45
N GLU A 299 4.46 21.79 -4.26
CA GLU A 299 4.56 21.67 -5.72
C GLU A 299 5.50 22.70 -6.36
N LEU A 300 5.66 23.86 -5.74
CA LEU A 300 6.66 24.85 -6.17
C LEU A 300 8.09 24.32 -6.02
N LEU A 301 8.32 23.34 -5.14
CA LEU A 301 9.63 22.70 -4.93
C LEU A 301 9.92 21.59 -5.94
N ARG A 302 8.98 21.22 -6.81
CA ARG A 302 9.13 20.06 -7.71
C ARG A 302 10.41 20.12 -8.54
N ASN A 303 10.67 21.26 -9.18
CA ASN A 303 11.83 21.47 -10.04
C ASN A 303 13.05 22.06 -9.29
N GLU A 304 12.90 22.39 -8.01
CA GLU A 304 13.98 22.92 -7.20
C GLU A 304 14.98 21.82 -6.82
N PRO A 305 16.29 22.16 -6.71
CA PRO A 305 17.31 21.23 -6.27
C PRO A 305 17.15 20.89 -4.77
N ALA A 306 17.44 19.64 -4.42
CA ALA A 306 17.40 19.15 -3.05
C ALA A 306 18.78 19.36 -2.40
N VAL A 307 19.07 20.61 -2.02
CA VAL A 307 20.35 21.02 -1.43
C VAL A 307 20.13 21.52 -0.01
N THR A 308 20.94 21.06 0.94
CA THR A 308 20.89 21.51 2.34
C THR A 308 21.35 22.96 2.49
N LEU A 309 21.05 23.59 3.63
CA LEU A 309 21.48 24.95 3.95
C LEU A 309 23.01 25.13 3.92
N ASP A 310 23.75 24.04 4.14
CA ASP A 310 25.22 23.99 4.06
C ASP A 310 25.76 23.47 2.73
N GLY A 311 24.93 23.41 1.69
CA GLY A 311 25.35 23.18 0.31
C GLY A 311 25.59 21.73 -0.08
N ILE A 312 25.11 20.76 0.70
CA ILE A 312 25.21 19.34 0.34
C ILE A 312 24.04 18.97 -0.58
N ASP A 313 24.36 18.43 -1.75
CA ASP A 313 23.38 17.90 -2.70
C ASP A 313 22.87 16.53 -2.22
N ILE A 314 21.55 16.37 -2.17
CA ILE A 314 20.86 15.17 -1.75
C ILE A 314 20.06 14.62 -2.93
N SER A 315 20.33 13.37 -3.30
CA SER A 315 19.58 12.69 -4.36
C SER A 315 18.28 12.11 -3.80
N LEU A 316 17.15 12.55 -4.37
CA LEU A 316 15.82 12.04 -4.03
C LEU A 316 15.30 11.18 -5.18
N ASN A 317 15.31 9.87 -4.97
CA ASN A 317 14.89 8.86 -5.93
C ASN A 317 13.51 8.28 -5.56
N ALA A 318 12.88 7.60 -6.52
CA ALA A 318 11.62 6.90 -6.29
C ALA A 318 11.81 5.39 -6.14
N ASN A 319 10.96 4.78 -5.33
CA ASN A 319 10.67 3.35 -5.33
C ASN A 319 9.52 3.09 -6.31
N ILE A 320 9.65 2.07 -7.14
CA ILE A 320 8.58 1.61 -8.05
C ILE A 320 8.45 0.09 -8.00
N GLU A 321 7.25 -0.39 -8.30
CA GLU A 321 6.90 -1.81 -8.43
C GLU A 321 6.58 -2.17 -9.87
N LEU A 322 6.00 -1.24 -10.63
CA LEU A 322 5.60 -1.44 -12.01
C LEU A 322 6.35 -0.49 -12.97
N PRO A 323 6.62 -0.90 -14.23
CA PRO A 323 7.31 -0.03 -15.19
C PRO A 323 6.62 1.31 -15.46
N GLU A 324 5.29 1.33 -15.43
CA GLU A 324 4.45 2.50 -15.72
C GLU A 324 4.63 3.61 -14.66
N GLU A 325 4.98 3.24 -13.43
CA GLU A 325 5.21 4.19 -12.33
C GLU A 325 6.46 5.04 -12.54
N ALA A 326 7.38 4.65 -13.43
CA ALA A 326 8.57 5.45 -13.75
C ALA A 326 8.21 6.84 -14.29
N ALA A 327 7.14 6.94 -15.08
CA ALA A 327 6.66 8.23 -15.59
C ALA A 327 6.08 9.11 -14.47
N VAL A 328 5.35 8.50 -13.54
CA VAL A 328 4.79 9.17 -12.36
C VAL A 328 5.92 9.68 -11.45
N ALA A 329 6.95 8.86 -11.22
CA ALA A 329 8.13 9.24 -10.46
C ALA A 329 8.87 10.45 -11.05
N LEU A 330 9.08 10.47 -12.37
CA LEU A 330 9.68 11.62 -13.06
C LEU A 330 8.81 12.87 -12.95
N ALA A 331 7.50 12.73 -13.16
CA ALA A 331 6.55 13.84 -13.04
C ALA A 331 6.51 14.43 -11.62
N ALA A 332 6.78 13.61 -10.60
CA ALA A 332 6.92 14.02 -9.20
C ALA A 332 8.30 14.64 -8.87
N GLY A 333 9.25 14.65 -9.81
CA GLY A 333 10.57 15.28 -9.66
C GLY A 333 11.67 14.37 -9.11
N ALA A 334 11.52 13.04 -9.22
CA ALA A 334 12.56 12.08 -8.84
C ALA A 334 13.85 12.26 -9.67
N LYS A 335 15.02 12.07 -9.05
CA LYS A 335 16.34 12.10 -9.68
C LYS A 335 16.85 10.73 -10.14
N GLY A 336 16.00 9.71 -10.08
CA GLY A 336 16.33 8.34 -10.37
C GLY A 336 15.29 7.39 -9.78
N ILE A 337 15.42 6.12 -10.12
CA ILE A 337 14.75 5.02 -9.44
C ILE A 337 15.78 4.39 -8.51
N GLY A 338 15.59 4.55 -7.21
CA GLY A 338 16.52 4.00 -6.21
C GLY A 338 16.17 2.56 -5.82
N LEU A 339 14.94 2.13 -6.12
CA LEU A 339 14.50 0.75 -5.97
C LEU A 339 13.40 0.42 -6.99
N PHE A 340 13.70 -0.44 -7.95
CA PHE A 340 12.70 -1.12 -8.76
C PHE A 340 12.56 -2.56 -8.25
N ARG A 341 11.38 -2.85 -7.68
CA ARG A 341 10.97 -4.18 -7.21
C ARG A 341 10.62 -5.06 -8.41
N SER A 342 11.37 -6.14 -8.64
CA SER A 342 11.16 -7.02 -9.81
C SER A 342 10.10 -8.11 -9.58
N GLU A 343 9.56 -8.19 -8.37
CA GLU A 343 8.67 -9.25 -7.89
C GLU A 343 7.43 -9.45 -8.75
N PHE A 344 6.85 -8.36 -9.26
CA PHE A 344 5.64 -8.38 -10.09
C PHE A 344 5.78 -9.28 -11.33
N LEU A 345 6.99 -9.46 -11.86
CA LEU A 345 7.24 -10.31 -13.04
C LEU A 345 7.04 -11.81 -12.73
N PHE A 346 7.14 -12.17 -11.46
CA PHE A 346 7.21 -13.56 -11.00
C PHE A 346 5.94 -14.00 -10.26
N MET A 347 5.07 -13.08 -9.84
CA MET A 347 3.91 -13.38 -8.99
C MET A 347 2.63 -13.68 -9.79
N GLY A 348 1.81 -14.61 -9.27
CA GLY A 348 0.46 -14.89 -9.79
C GLY A 348 0.44 -15.56 -11.18
N ARG A 349 1.41 -16.42 -11.49
CA ARG A 349 1.58 -17.05 -12.81
C ARG A 349 2.06 -18.49 -12.69
N ASP A 350 1.64 -19.32 -13.64
CA ASP A 350 2.03 -20.74 -13.72
C ASP A 350 3.47 -20.94 -14.24
N GLU A 351 3.95 -20.03 -15.10
CA GLU A 351 5.27 -20.10 -15.73
C GLU A 351 6.16 -18.93 -15.33
N LEU A 352 7.44 -19.22 -15.09
CA LEU A 352 8.44 -18.18 -14.78
C LEU A 352 8.65 -17.24 -15.97
N PRO A 353 8.82 -15.93 -15.73
CA PRO A 353 8.98 -14.94 -16.80
C PRO A 353 10.25 -15.20 -17.61
N GLY A 354 10.11 -15.25 -18.93
CA GLY A 354 11.23 -15.42 -19.85
C GLY A 354 12.14 -14.18 -19.94
N GLU A 355 13.34 -14.36 -20.50
CA GLU A 355 14.34 -13.30 -20.62
C GLU A 355 13.83 -12.05 -21.36
N GLU A 356 13.08 -12.25 -22.44
CA GLU A 356 12.57 -11.17 -23.29
C GLU A 356 11.48 -10.33 -22.59
N GLU A 357 10.62 -10.97 -21.79
CA GLU A 357 9.61 -10.28 -21.00
C GLU A 357 10.26 -9.38 -19.94
N GLN A 358 11.21 -9.96 -19.17
CA GLN A 358 11.97 -9.22 -18.18
C GLN A 358 12.77 -8.06 -18.81
N TYR A 359 13.43 -8.31 -19.95
CA TYR A 359 14.17 -7.29 -20.68
C TYR A 359 13.28 -6.10 -21.07
N ARG A 360 12.07 -6.36 -21.60
CA ARG A 360 11.14 -5.29 -21.99
C ARG A 360 10.73 -4.43 -20.80
N ALA A 361 10.42 -5.05 -19.66
CA ALA A 361 10.07 -4.33 -18.44
C ALA A 361 11.23 -3.42 -17.98
N TYR A 362 12.44 -3.97 -17.84
CA TYR A 362 13.62 -3.22 -17.41
C TYR A 362 14.01 -2.12 -18.41
N ALA A 363 13.97 -2.42 -19.71
CA ALA A 363 14.30 -1.47 -20.76
C ALA A 363 13.28 -0.31 -20.85
N SER A 364 12.00 -0.58 -20.59
CA SER A 364 10.95 0.45 -20.54
C SER A 364 11.29 1.50 -19.48
N VAL A 365 11.60 1.06 -18.25
CA VAL A 365 11.98 1.96 -17.15
C VAL A 365 13.27 2.73 -17.49
N ALA A 366 14.30 2.05 -17.98
CA ALA A 366 15.57 2.68 -18.33
C ALA A 366 15.41 3.79 -19.40
N LYS A 367 14.59 3.55 -20.42
CA LYS A 367 14.27 4.54 -21.47
C LYS A 367 13.51 5.73 -20.90
N THR A 368 12.48 5.47 -20.10
CA THR A 368 11.66 6.50 -19.45
C THR A 368 12.53 7.44 -18.61
N MET A 369 13.48 6.88 -17.85
CA MET A 369 14.39 7.65 -16.99
C MET A 369 15.47 8.44 -17.74
N ALA A 370 15.59 8.28 -19.06
CA ALA A 370 16.40 9.13 -19.94
C ALA A 370 17.83 9.41 -19.44
N GLY A 371 18.52 8.37 -18.93
CA GLY A 371 19.90 8.44 -18.43
C GLY A 371 20.04 8.65 -16.91
N LEU A 372 18.95 8.96 -16.21
CA LEU A 372 18.94 8.92 -14.73
C LEU A 372 19.11 7.47 -14.23
N PRO A 373 19.69 7.26 -13.03
CA PRO A 373 19.97 5.93 -12.52
C PRO A 373 18.69 5.13 -12.25
N VAL A 374 18.72 3.84 -12.60
CA VAL A 374 17.67 2.86 -12.33
C VAL A 374 18.28 1.67 -11.58
N THR A 375 18.00 1.58 -10.29
CA THR A 375 18.44 0.47 -9.45
C THR A 375 17.41 -0.65 -9.48
N ILE A 376 17.74 -1.74 -10.16
CA ILE A 376 16.89 -2.94 -10.24
C ILE A 376 17.30 -3.89 -9.12
N ARG A 377 16.36 -4.19 -8.23
CA ARG A 377 16.54 -5.25 -7.23
C ARG A 377 16.31 -6.59 -7.90
N THR A 378 17.24 -7.53 -7.73
CA THR A 378 17.02 -8.91 -8.18
C THR A 378 15.89 -9.54 -7.36
N LEU A 379 15.33 -10.65 -7.82
CA LEU A 379 14.16 -11.28 -7.19
C LEU A 379 14.31 -11.43 -5.67
N ASP A 380 13.36 -10.86 -4.91
CA ASP A 380 13.17 -11.05 -3.47
C ASP A 380 11.77 -11.56 -3.18
N LEU A 381 11.61 -12.88 -3.32
CA LEU A 381 10.42 -13.57 -2.86
C LEU A 381 10.40 -13.56 -1.34
N GLY A 382 9.40 -12.88 -0.78
CA GLY A 382 9.19 -12.79 0.66
C GLY A 382 8.79 -14.13 1.29
N ALA A 383 8.64 -14.08 2.61
CA ALA A 383 8.11 -15.18 3.43
C ALA A 383 6.72 -15.65 2.96
N ASP A 384 5.93 -14.70 2.46
CA ASP A 384 4.48 -14.85 2.22
C ASP A 384 4.14 -15.01 0.74
N LYS A 385 5.15 -15.25 -0.11
CA LYS A 385 5.00 -15.17 -1.57
C LYS A 385 5.66 -16.37 -2.22
N THR A 386 4.94 -17.49 -2.25
CA THR A 386 5.37 -18.72 -2.90
C THR A 386 5.24 -18.59 -4.42
N LEU A 387 6.25 -19.07 -5.15
CA LEU A 387 6.11 -19.41 -6.57
C LEU A 387 5.40 -20.77 -6.61
N ASP A 388 4.28 -20.86 -7.33
CA ASP A 388 3.54 -22.11 -7.48
C ASP A 388 4.48 -23.21 -8.01
N GLY A 389 4.66 -24.28 -7.22
CA GLY A 389 5.47 -25.45 -7.58
C GLY A 389 6.62 -25.85 -6.66
N ASP A 390 6.98 -25.06 -5.63
CA ASP A 390 8.03 -25.44 -4.66
C ASP A 390 7.45 -25.56 -3.23
N THR A 391 6.82 -26.68 -2.93
CA THR A 391 6.22 -27.01 -1.62
C THR A 391 7.28 -27.40 -0.60
N THR A 392 8.11 -26.44 -0.19
CA THR A 392 8.81 -26.51 1.10
C THR A 392 8.32 -25.39 1.99
N VAL A 393 7.30 -25.69 2.80
CA VAL A 393 6.81 -24.78 3.86
C VAL A 393 7.93 -24.68 4.90
N ALA A 394 8.79 -23.68 4.77
CA ALA A 394 9.82 -23.41 5.75
C ALA A 394 9.13 -22.94 7.05
N THR A 395 9.54 -23.47 8.20
CA THR A 395 8.96 -23.10 9.52
C THR A 395 9.07 -21.60 9.83
N ASN A 396 10.04 -20.91 9.24
CA ASN A 396 10.15 -19.46 9.28
C ASN A 396 10.60 -18.98 7.89
N PRO A 397 9.65 -18.66 6.99
CA PRO A 397 9.99 -18.30 5.62
C PRO A 397 10.83 -17.02 5.54
N ALA A 398 10.67 -16.08 6.48
CA ALA A 398 11.49 -14.88 6.58
C ALA A 398 12.98 -15.20 6.82
N LEU A 399 13.32 -16.28 7.51
CA LEU A 399 14.71 -16.73 7.73
C LEU A 399 15.20 -17.76 6.70
N GLY A 400 14.34 -18.17 5.78
CA GLY A 400 14.54 -19.31 4.89
C GLY A 400 15.28 -19.03 3.57
N GLN A 401 14.97 -19.85 2.56
CA GLN A 401 15.53 -19.78 1.21
C GLN A 401 14.81 -18.72 0.38
N ARG A 402 15.09 -17.45 0.66
CA ARG A 402 14.55 -16.30 -0.08
C ARG A 402 15.61 -15.51 -0.81
N ALA A 403 15.16 -14.62 -1.70
CA ALA A 403 15.99 -13.58 -2.31
C ALA A 403 17.28 -14.15 -2.94
N ILE A 404 18.46 -13.59 -2.60
CA ILE A 404 19.73 -14.02 -3.19
C ILE A 404 20.02 -15.51 -2.96
N ARG A 405 19.60 -16.10 -1.84
CA ARG A 405 19.78 -17.53 -1.57
C ARG A 405 18.96 -18.37 -2.54
N TYR A 406 17.73 -17.94 -2.81
CA TYR A 406 16.85 -18.57 -3.80
C TYR A 406 17.42 -18.45 -5.22
N CYS A 407 17.87 -17.25 -5.60
CA CYS A 407 18.52 -16.98 -6.88
C CYS A 407 19.75 -17.87 -7.11
N LEU A 408 20.63 -17.99 -6.11
CA LEU A 408 21.84 -18.81 -6.21
C LEU A 408 21.53 -20.33 -6.22
N ALA A 409 20.44 -20.76 -5.58
CA ALA A 409 19.99 -22.15 -5.65
C ALA A 409 19.34 -22.51 -7.00
N ARG A 410 18.83 -21.53 -7.75
CA ARG A 410 18.20 -21.70 -9.06
C ARG A 410 18.95 -20.91 -10.16
N PRO A 411 20.16 -21.36 -10.56
CA PRO A 411 21.05 -20.60 -11.43
C PRO A 411 20.49 -20.31 -12.83
N GLU A 412 19.63 -21.17 -13.39
CA GLU A 412 19.01 -20.95 -14.71
C GLU A 412 18.02 -19.77 -14.68
N MET A 413 17.16 -19.72 -13.66
CA MET A 413 16.23 -18.62 -13.42
C MET A 413 17.00 -17.32 -13.15
N PHE A 414 18.01 -17.38 -12.27
CA PHE A 414 18.79 -16.19 -11.95
C PHE A 414 19.60 -15.68 -13.14
N GLY A 415 20.21 -16.59 -13.93
CA GLY A 415 20.89 -16.24 -15.18
C GLY A 415 19.96 -15.55 -16.18
N THR A 416 18.70 -15.98 -16.26
CA THR A 416 17.66 -15.33 -17.09
C THR A 416 17.43 -13.89 -16.67
N GLN A 417 17.28 -13.64 -15.37
CA GLN A 417 17.14 -12.27 -14.85
C GLN A 417 18.39 -11.42 -15.11
N LEU A 418 19.59 -11.96 -14.86
CA LEU A 418 20.84 -11.23 -15.07
C LEU A 418 21.06 -10.86 -16.54
N ARG A 419 20.78 -11.77 -17.48
CA ARG A 419 20.86 -11.48 -18.93
C ARG A 419 19.87 -10.39 -19.33
N ALA A 420 18.63 -10.47 -18.86
CA ALA A 420 17.61 -9.45 -19.13
C ALA A 420 18.04 -8.06 -18.64
N ILE A 421 18.59 -7.96 -17.41
CA ILE A 421 19.09 -6.71 -16.85
C ILE A 421 20.30 -6.19 -17.66
N LEU A 422 21.25 -7.06 -18.01
CA LEU A 422 22.40 -6.70 -18.85
C LEU A 422 21.96 -6.18 -20.22
N ARG A 423 21.04 -6.85 -20.90
CA ARG A 423 20.48 -6.40 -22.18
C ARG A 423 19.78 -5.05 -22.05
N ALA A 424 19.05 -4.81 -20.96
CA ALA A 424 18.37 -3.54 -20.72
C ALA A 424 19.34 -2.36 -20.50
N SER A 425 20.56 -2.64 -20.01
CA SER A 425 21.55 -1.62 -19.66
C SER A 425 22.05 -0.77 -20.83
N VAL A 426 21.81 -1.17 -22.08
CA VAL A 426 22.13 -0.34 -23.25
C VAL A 426 21.24 0.90 -23.37
N HIS A 427 20.09 0.91 -22.68
CA HIS A 427 19.09 1.97 -22.78
C HIS A 427 19.21 3.07 -21.72
N GLY A 428 20.09 2.91 -20.73
CA GLY A 428 20.24 3.89 -19.65
C GLY A 428 21.20 3.45 -18.54
N ASN A 429 21.29 4.23 -17.47
CA ASN A 429 22.16 3.92 -16.34
C ASN A 429 21.47 2.92 -15.40
N ILE A 430 21.69 1.62 -15.63
CA ILE A 430 21.14 0.55 -14.79
C ILE A 430 22.15 0.16 -13.71
N ARG A 431 21.65 -0.09 -12.49
CA ARG A 431 22.40 -0.64 -11.35
C ARG A 431 21.71 -1.92 -10.87
N ILE A 432 22.47 -2.91 -10.43
CA ILE A 432 21.94 -4.17 -9.87
C ILE A 432 22.03 -4.12 -8.35
N LEU A 433 20.94 -4.44 -7.67
CA LEU A 433 20.86 -4.47 -6.21
C LEU A 433 20.50 -5.88 -5.72
N LEU A 434 21.37 -6.45 -4.87
CA LEU A 434 21.17 -7.79 -4.29
C LEU A 434 20.45 -7.72 -2.93
N PRO A 435 19.26 -8.31 -2.78
CA PRO A 435 18.58 -8.42 -1.50
C PRO A 435 19.13 -9.54 -0.61
N MET A 436 18.92 -9.43 0.69
CA MET A 436 19.15 -10.44 1.73
C MET A 436 20.59 -10.99 1.79
N VAL A 437 21.58 -10.18 1.42
CA VAL A 437 22.99 -10.56 1.47
C VAL A 437 23.44 -10.63 2.93
N ALA A 438 23.94 -11.80 3.34
CA ALA A 438 24.50 -12.02 4.67
C ALA A 438 25.98 -12.41 4.62
N HIS A 439 26.44 -12.99 3.50
CA HIS A 439 27.78 -13.55 3.38
C HIS A 439 28.49 -13.07 2.10
N LEU A 440 29.81 -12.84 2.22
CA LEU A 440 30.61 -12.38 1.08
C LEU A 440 30.69 -13.40 -0.08
N HIS A 441 30.50 -14.69 0.20
CA HIS A 441 30.48 -15.71 -0.85
C HIS A 441 29.26 -15.57 -1.76
N GLU A 442 28.13 -15.04 -1.27
CA GLU A 442 26.93 -14.76 -2.08
C GLU A 442 27.23 -13.69 -3.13
N VAL A 443 27.97 -12.63 -2.74
CA VAL A 443 28.45 -11.58 -3.66
C VAL A 443 29.39 -12.15 -4.71
N ARG A 444 30.34 -13.01 -4.31
CA ARG A 444 31.29 -13.64 -5.24
C ARG A 444 30.57 -14.57 -6.23
N ALA A 445 29.64 -15.38 -5.75
CA ALA A 445 28.83 -16.26 -6.58
C ALA A 445 27.99 -15.47 -7.59
N THR A 446 27.43 -14.33 -7.15
CA THR A 446 26.68 -13.43 -8.03
C THR A 446 27.53 -12.81 -9.11
N ARG A 447 28.76 -12.36 -8.78
CA ARG A 447 29.71 -11.83 -9.77
C ARG A 447 30.04 -12.89 -10.83
N ALA A 448 30.26 -14.14 -10.40
CA ALA A 448 30.50 -15.26 -11.30
C ALA A 448 29.29 -15.56 -12.20
N ALA A 449 28.07 -15.49 -11.66
CA ALA A 449 26.83 -15.63 -12.43
C ALA A 449 26.67 -14.49 -13.46
N LEU A 450 27.00 -13.25 -13.09
CA LEU A 450 27.00 -12.10 -14.00
C LEU A 450 28.02 -12.28 -15.14
N ASP A 451 29.21 -12.78 -14.85
CA ASP A 451 30.24 -13.06 -15.86
C ASP A 451 29.86 -14.25 -16.75
N ALA A 452 29.08 -15.21 -16.26
CA ALA A 452 28.49 -16.25 -17.10
C ALA A 452 27.42 -15.68 -18.05
N ALA A 453 26.51 -14.85 -17.52
CA ALA A 453 25.49 -14.16 -18.33
C ALA A 453 26.12 -13.30 -19.43
N ARG A 454 27.19 -12.54 -19.13
CA ARG A 454 27.95 -11.77 -20.14
C ARG A 454 28.49 -12.64 -21.25
N ARG A 455 29.14 -13.77 -20.92
CA ARG A 455 29.68 -14.70 -21.93
C ARG A 455 28.59 -15.30 -22.81
N GLU A 456 27.41 -15.57 -22.25
CA GLU A 456 26.27 -16.04 -23.03
C GLU A 456 25.75 -14.97 -23.99
N LEU A 457 25.66 -13.71 -23.56
CA LEU A 457 25.28 -12.59 -24.42
C LEU A 457 26.33 -12.32 -25.51
N ASP A 458 27.62 -12.38 -25.18
CA ASP A 458 28.73 -12.26 -26.14
C ASP A 458 28.64 -13.35 -27.22
N ALA A 459 28.32 -14.59 -26.83
CA ALA A 459 28.15 -15.71 -27.76
C ALA A 459 26.91 -15.54 -28.67
N ARG A 460 25.86 -14.85 -28.19
CA ARG A 460 24.66 -14.48 -28.97
C ARG A 460 24.86 -13.21 -29.80
N GLY A 461 25.93 -12.45 -29.58
CA GLY A 461 26.16 -11.15 -30.20
C GLY A 461 25.22 -10.05 -29.70
N GLU A 462 24.70 -10.17 -28.48
CA GLU A 462 23.76 -9.22 -27.88
C GLU A 462 24.50 -8.16 -27.05
N PRO A 463 24.27 -6.85 -27.30
CA PRO A 463 24.99 -5.80 -26.61
C PRO A 463 24.48 -5.58 -25.19
N TYR A 464 25.38 -5.16 -24.30
CA TYR A 464 25.13 -4.68 -22.95
C TYR A 464 26.13 -3.57 -22.59
N ALA A 465 25.86 -2.79 -21.54
CA ALA A 465 26.76 -1.74 -21.09
C ALA A 465 28.08 -2.32 -20.56
N ALA A 466 29.21 -1.71 -20.95
CA ALA A 466 30.54 -2.17 -20.55
C ALA A 466 30.75 -2.16 -19.02
N HIS A 467 30.09 -1.24 -18.32
CA HIS A 467 30.10 -1.14 -16.87
C HIS A 467 28.67 -1.12 -16.34
N ILE A 468 28.42 -1.96 -15.35
CA ILE A 468 27.17 -2.01 -14.60
C ILE A 468 27.54 -2.14 -13.13
N GLU A 469 26.99 -1.28 -12.30
CA GLU A 469 27.28 -1.26 -10.86
C GLU A 469 26.52 -2.40 -10.16
N LEU A 470 27.20 -3.09 -9.25
CA LEU A 470 26.62 -4.13 -8.40
C LEU A 470 26.65 -3.66 -6.94
N GLY A 471 25.48 -3.49 -6.35
CA GLY A 471 25.29 -3.14 -4.96
C GLY A 471 24.56 -4.23 -4.17
N ALA A 472 24.50 -4.05 -2.86
CA ALA A 472 23.70 -4.92 -1.99
C ALA A 472 22.76 -4.10 -1.10
N MET A 473 21.60 -4.70 -0.82
CA MET A 473 20.69 -4.20 0.18
C MET A 473 21.22 -4.56 1.57
N VAL A 474 21.39 -3.55 2.42
CA VAL A 474 21.81 -3.71 3.81
C VAL A 474 20.56 -3.83 4.67
N GLU A 475 20.06 -5.05 4.75
CA GLU A 475 18.82 -5.38 5.46
C GLU A 475 18.96 -6.57 6.41
N VAL A 476 20.04 -7.34 6.29
CA VAL A 476 20.41 -8.36 7.28
C VAL A 476 21.43 -7.75 8.25
N PRO A 477 21.26 -7.87 9.58
CA PRO A 477 22.20 -7.29 10.55
C PRO A 477 23.66 -7.72 10.33
N ALA A 478 23.88 -8.94 9.81
CA ALA A 478 25.21 -9.47 9.50
C ALA A 478 26.01 -8.59 8.53
N ILE A 479 25.41 -8.11 7.43
CA ILE A 479 26.09 -7.22 6.47
C ILE A 479 26.31 -5.83 7.06
N ALA A 480 25.38 -5.32 7.88
CA ALA A 480 25.53 -4.02 8.54
C ALA A 480 26.67 -4.02 9.59
N ILE A 481 26.83 -5.13 10.33
CA ILE A 481 27.89 -5.32 11.31
C ILE A 481 29.25 -5.49 10.62
N ALA A 482 29.31 -6.30 9.56
CA ALA A 482 30.55 -6.63 8.87
C ALA A 482 30.69 -5.89 7.53
N ILE A 483 30.32 -4.61 7.47
CA ILE A 483 30.15 -3.85 6.22
C ILE A 483 31.46 -3.61 5.46
N GLU A 484 32.61 -3.51 6.13
CA GLU A 484 33.90 -3.19 5.51
C GLU A 484 34.32 -4.14 4.36
N PRO A 485 34.32 -5.48 4.52
CA PRO A 485 34.61 -6.39 3.41
C PRO A 485 33.61 -6.28 2.25
N PHE A 486 32.34 -5.97 2.53
CA PHE A 486 31.35 -5.75 1.46
C PHE A 486 31.63 -4.44 0.72
N ALA A 487 32.04 -3.37 1.42
CA ALA A 487 32.38 -2.08 0.81
C ALA A 487 33.57 -2.16 -0.16
N GLN A 488 34.44 -3.16 0.01
CA GLN A 488 35.52 -3.44 -0.94
C GLN A 488 35.04 -4.25 -2.16
N ALA A 489 33.98 -5.04 -2.02
CA ALA A 489 33.50 -5.97 -3.04
C ALA A 489 32.34 -5.44 -3.90
N LEU A 490 31.64 -4.40 -3.43
CA LEU A 490 30.46 -3.83 -4.06
C LEU A 490 30.67 -2.36 -4.46
N ASP A 491 29.83 -1.89 -5.37
CA ASP A 491 29.92 -0.55 -5.95
C ASP A 491 29.09 0.49 -5.16
N PHE A 492 27.98 0.07 -4.56
CA PHE A 492 27.10 0.91 -3.73
C PHE A 492 26.26 0.07 -2.74
N PHE A 493 25.54 0.74 -1.85
CA PHE A 493 24.62 0.13 -0.89
C PHE A 493 23.25 0.80 -0.88
N SER A 494 22.22 0.04 -0.53
CA SER A 494 20.91 0.58 -0.19
C SER A 494 20.42 -0.05 1.11
N ILE A 495 20.02 0.74 2.10
CA ILE A 495 19.53 0.22 3.38
C ILE A 495 18.04 -0.07 3.26
N GLY A 496 17.67 -1.35 3.37
CA GLY A 496 16.29 -1.81 3.48
C GLY A 496 15.87 -1.76 4.95
N THR A 497 15.35 -0.61 5.42
CA THR A 497 15.09 -0.43 6.85
C THR A 497 14.04 -1.39 7.39
N ASN A 498 13.07 -1.78 6.57
CA ASN A 498 11.96 -2.62 7.00
C ASN A 498 12.46 -3.98 7.52
N ASP A 499 13.26 -4.65 6.71
CA ASP A 499 13.83 -5.95 7.05
C ASP A 499 15.00 -5.80 8.05
N LEU A 500 15.76 -4.70 7.98
CA LEU A 500 16.80 -4.40 8.98
C LEU A 500 16.21 -4.29 10.39
N ILE A 501 15.09 -3.59 10.57
CA ILE A 501 14.42 -3.45 11.88
C ILE A 501 13.91 -4.83 12.32
N GLN A 502 13.18 -5.53 11.44
CA GLN A 502 12.61 -6.85 11.72
C GLN A 502 13.68 -7.85 12.20
N TYR A 503 14.79 -8.00 11.49
CA TYR A 503 15.83 -8.95 11.87
C TYR A 503 16.71 -8.46 13.04
N THR A 504 16.87 -7.15 13.22
CA THR A 504 17.64 -6.61 14.36
C THR A 504 16.87 -6.80 15.67
N LEU A 505 15.55 -6.60 15.64
CA LEU A 505 14.70 -6.70 16.83
C LEU A 505 14.06 -8.07 17.00
N ALA A 506 14.14 -8.93 15.99
CA ALA A 506 13.46 -10.22 15.91
C ALA A 506 11.93 -10.09 16.04
N ILE A 507 11.36 -9.12 15.32
CA ILE A 507 9.93 -8.79 15.34
C ILE A 507 9.38 -8.89 13.93
N ASP A 508 8.38 -9.75 13.74
CA ASP A 508 7.61 -9.75 12.52
C ASP A 508 6.59 -8.59 12.55
N ARG A 509 6.68 -7.69 11.57
CA ARG A 509 5.77 -6.55 11.45
C ARG A 509 4.37 -6.95 10.94
N GLY A 510 4.24 -8.14 10.34
CA GLY A 510 2.95 -8.71 9.94
C GLY A 510 2.21 -9.38 11.10
N ASP A 511 2.91 -9.70 12.19
CA ASP A 511 2.32 -10.34 13.36
C ASP A 511 1.70 -9.28 14.30
N HIS A 512 0.37 -9.27 14.37
CA HIS A 512 -0.41 -8.34 15.19
C HIS A 512 -0.07 -8.41 16.69
N ASP A 513 0.39 -9.56 17.21
CA ASP A 513 0.70 -9.71 18.64
C ASP A 513 2.00 -9.00 19.04
N VAL A 514 2.89 -8.72 18.08
CA VAL A 514 4.21 -8.11 18.33
C VAL A 514 4.49 -6.85 17.51
N ALA A 515 3.61 -6.47 16.58
CA ALA A 515 3.79 -5.31 15.71
C ALA A 515 4.06 -4.00 16.47
N ASP A 516 3.47 -3.81 17.66
CA ASP A 516 3.69 -2.63 18.51
C ASP A 516 5.13 -2.49 19.02
N LEU A 517 5.91 -3.58 19.01
CA LEU A 517 7.32 -3.58 19.41
C LEU A 517 8.26 -3.14 18.27
N TYR A 518 7.76 -3.05 17.02
CA TYR A 518 8.53 -2.64 15.86
C TYR A 518 8.92 -1.16 15.98
N ASP A 519 10.21 -0.88 16.22
CA ASP A 519 10.71 0.46 16.52
C ASP A 519 11.81 0.91 15.54
N PRO A 520 11.50 1.80 14.58
CA PRO A 520 12.48 2.39 13.68
C PRO A 520 13.55 3.27 14.38
N LEU A 521 13.24 3.79 15.56
CA LEU A 521 14.12 4.65 16.35
C LEU A 521 14.94 3.87 17.39
N HIS A 522 14.84 2.54 17.39
CA HIS A 522 15.58 1.71 18.32
C HIS A 522 17.09 1.95 18.20
N PRO A 523 17.83 2.19 19.30
CA PRO A 523 19.25 2.55 19.24
C PRO A 523 20.13 1.55 18.49
N ALA A 524 19.80 0.26 18.53
CA ALA A 524 20.53 -0.75 17.76
C ALA A 524 20.37 -0.56 16.25
N VAL A 525 19.15 -0.31 15.77
CA VAL A 525 18.85 -0.08 14.35
C VAL A 525 19.56 1.20 13.88
N LEU A 526 19.41 2.30 14.63
CA LEU A 526 20.04 3.56 14.29
C LEU A 526 21.58 3.46 14.23
N ARG A 527 22.19 2.67 15.12
CA ARG A 527 23.63 2.39 15.09
C ARG A 527 24.04 1.57 13.88
N LEU A 528 23.25 0.58 13.47
CA LEU A 528 23.52 -0.19 12.25
C LEU A 528 23.46 0.71 11.01
N ILE A 529 22.41 1.54 10.88
CA ILE A 529 22.27 2.52 9.79
C ILE A 529 23.48 3.46 9.76
N ALA A 530 23.82 4.08 10.90
CA ALA A 530 24.95 4.99 10.99
C ALA A 530 26.29 4.29 10.71
N ASN A 531 26.48 3.05 11.17
CA ASN A 531 27.69 2.28 10.88
C ASN A 531 27.85 2.03 9.37
N THR A 532 26.77 1.61 8.71
CA THR A 532 26.75 1.37 7.26
C THR A 532 27.08 2.63 6.48
N ILE A 533 26.42 3.75 6.79
CA ILE A 533 26.68 5.04 6.12
C ILE A 533 28.14 5.45 6.29
N ASN A 534 28.65 5.45 7.52
CA ASN A 534 30.03 5.88 7.80
C ASN A 534 31.07 4.96 7.14
N ALA A 535 30.87 3.65 7.19
CA ALA A 535 31.82 2.71 6.60
C ALA A 535 31.87 2.80 5.08
N ALA A 536 30.71 2.92 4.42
CA ALA A 536 30.65 3.11 2.97
C ALA A 536 31.26 4.46 2.55
N GLN A 537 30.99 5.54 3.28
CA GLN A 537 31.62 6.84 3.03
C GLN A 537 33.15 6.78 3.12
N ARG A 538 33.71 6.10 4.14
CA ARG A 538 35.17 5.87 4.25
C ARG A 538 35.73 5.09 3.06
N ALA A 539 34.94 4.20 2.47
CA ALA A 539 35.30 3.43 1.28
C ALA A 539 35.01 4.17 -0.04
N GLY A 540 34.47 5.39 -0.01
CA GLY A 540 34.08 6.15 -1.20
C GLY A 540 32.89 5.54 -1.95
N LYS A 541 32.01 4.83 -1.24
CA LYS A 541 30.82 4.16 -1.79
C LYS A 541 29.56 4.93 -1.42
N SER A 542 28.60 5.00 -2.35
CA SER A 542 27.30 5.62 -2.06
C SER A 542 26.40 4.71 -1.25
N VAL A 543 25.52 5.32 -0.46
CA VAL A 543 24.51 4.64 0.35
C VAL A 543 23.19 5.36 0.18
N ALA A 544 22.17 4.61 -0.23
CA ALA A 544 20.78 5.03 -0.17
C ALA A 544 20.05 4.41 1.01
N VAL A 545 18.91 4.99 1.40
CA VAL A 545 17.89 4.31 2.20
C VAL A 545 16.65 4.16 1.34
N CYS A 546 16.09 2.95 1.23
CA CYS A 546 14.92 2.66 0.38
C CYS A 546 13.71 2.09 1.13
N GLY A 547 13.81 1.87 2.44
CA GLY A 547 12.67 1.50 3.27
C GLY A 547 11.83 2.70 3.71
N GLU A 548 10.78 2.45 4.49
CA GLU A 548 9.78 3.49 4.83
C GLU A 548 10.38 4.72 5.55
N MET A 549 11.48 4.53 6.29
CA MET A 549 12.18 5.63 6.95
C MET A 549 12.67 6.72 5.98
N ALA A 550 12.96 6.37 4.72
CA ALA A 550 13.40 7.35 3.72
C ALA A 550 12.29 8.34 3.32
N GLY A 551 11.04 7.91 3.37
CA GLY A 551 9.87 8.71 3.03
C GLY A 551 9.23 9.43 4.23
N ASP A 552 9.63 9.13 5.46
CA ASP A 552 9.15 9.85 6.65
C ASP A 552 9.92 11.17 6.82
N SER A 553 9.26 12.27 6.44
CA SER A 553 9.77 13.64 6.62
C SER A 553 10.29 13.93 8.04
N ARG A 554 9.70 13.35 9.10
CA ARG A 554 10.17 13.55 10.48
C ARG A 554 11.56 12.98 10.71
N LEU A 555 11.89 11.89 10.02
CA LEU A 555 13.17 11.18 10.13
C LEU A 555 14.23 11.73 9.17
N THR A 556 13.87 12.58 8.20
CA THR A 556 14.81 13.13 7.22
C THR A 556 16.01 13.80 7.88
N ARG A 557 15.79 14.67 8.88
CA ARG A 557 16.89 15.36 9.58
C ARG A 557 17.81 14.41 10.35
N LEU A 558 17.25 13.33 10.90
CA LEU A 558 18.02 12.29 11.57
C LEU A 558 18.95 11.60 10.56
N LEU A 559 18.42 11.17 9.42
CA LEU A 559 19.18 10.51 8.36
C LEU A 559 20.25 11.44 7.74
N LEU A 560 19.93 12.72 7.51
CA LEU A 560 20.91 13.73 7.09
C LEU A 560 22.01 13.93 8.14
N GLY A 561 21.66 13.93 9.43
CA GLY A 561 22.62 13.98 10.53
C GLY A 561 23.48 12.73 10.67
N MET A 562 23.02 11.57 10.20
CA MET A 562 23.88 10.38 10.04
C MET A 562 24.81 10.49 8.82
N GLY A 563 24.56 11.46 7.94
CA GLY A 563 25.34 11.72 6.73
C GLY A 563 24.77 11.11 5.46
N LEU A 564 23.52 10.65 5.45
CA LEU A 564 22.87 10.10 4.26
C LEU A 564 22.72 11.17 3.16
N THR A 565 23.02 10.79 1.91
CA THR A 565 22.93 11.69 0.74
C THR A 565 22.02 11.16 -0.37
N GLU A 566 21.56 9.91 -0.29
CA GLU A 566 20.62 9.34 -1.26
C GLU A 566 19.40 8.77 -0.52
N PHE A 567 18.21 9.18 -0.94
CA PHE A 567 16.94 8.70 -0.40
C PHE A 567 16.15 8.08 -1.54
N SER A 568 15.45 6.97 -1.28
CA SER A 568 14.53 6.35 -2.22
C SER A 568 13.21 6.05 -1.52
N MET A 569 12.10 6.60 -2.03
CA MET A 569 10.82 6.58 -1.33
C MET A 569 9.65 6.55 -2.33
N HIS A 570 8.42 6.46 -1.82
CA HIS A 570 7.25 6.57 -2.69
C HIS A 570 7.18 7.98 -3.34
N PRO A 571 6.82 8.14 -4.62
CA PRO A 571 6.82 9.44 -5.32
C PRO A 571 6.07 10.56 -4.58
N GLN A 572 4.97 10.24 -3.90
CA GLN A 572 4.15 11.23 -3.17
C GLN A 572 4.87 11.89 -2.00
N GLN A 573 5.90 11.24 -1.43
CA GLN A 573 6.68 11.70 -0.28
C GLN A 573 7.89 12.55 -0.67
N LEU A 574 8.24 12.59 -1.97
CA LEU A 574 9.45 13.28 -2.46
C LEU A 574 9.49 14.75 -2.08
N LEU A 575 8.36 15.46 -2.20
CA LEU A 575 8.30 16.89 -1.93
C LEU A 575 8.35 17.20 -0.44
N ASP A 576 7.71 16.36 0.39
CA ASP A 576 7.76 16.48 1.85
C ASP A 576 9.20 16.33 2.35
N VAL A 577 9.92 15.31 1.87
CA VAL A 577 11.34 15.10 2.19
C VAL A 577 12.21 16.22 1.63
N LYS A 578 11.93 16.70 0.40
CA LYS A 578 12.68 17.81 -0.22
C LYS A 578 12.58 19.09 0.61
N ARG A 579 11.40 19.40 1.16
CA ARG A 579 11.23 20.54 2.07
C ARG A 579 12.16 20.43 3.28
N GLU A 580 12.18 19.27 3.93
CA GLU A 580 13.05 19.04 5.09
C GLU A 580 14.54 19.12 4.75
N VAL A 581 14.95 18.58 3.61
CA VAL A 581 16.33 18.70 3.10
C VAL A 581 16.73 20.18 2.97
N ARG A 582 15.90 20.98 2.29
CA ARG A 582 16.19 22.40 2.04
C ARG A 582 16.18 23.25 3.31
N GLY A 583 15.45 22.83 4.34
CA GLY A 583 15.42 23.47 5.65
C GLY A 583 16.49 22.97 6.63
N ALA A 584 17.29 21.98 6.25
CA ALA A 584 18.26 21.33 7.14
C ALA A 584 19.69 21.85 6.91
N HIS A 585 20.46 21.97 8.00
CA HIS A 585 21.92 22.13 7.95
C HIS A 585 22.56 20.81 8.40
N SER A 586 23.07 20.04 7.45
CA SER A 586 23.48 18.65 7.68
C SER A 586 24.63 18.52 8.69
N ASN A 587 25.65 19.39 8.61
CA ASN A 587 26.78 19.38 9.56
C ASN A 587 26.37 19.75 10.99
N ALA A 588 25.40 20.66 11.17
CA ALA A 588 24.86 20.96 12.50
C ALA A 588 24.09 19.77 13.09
N LEU A 589 23.37 19.02 12.24
CA LEU A 589 22.67 17.80 12.63
C LEU A 589 23.64 16.67 13.00
N ARG A 590 24.78 16.53 12.30
CA ARG A 590 25.78 15.49 12.58
C ARG A 590 26.23 15.46 14.04
N VAL A 591 26.48 16.63 14.63
CA VAL A 591 26.92 16.72 16.04
C VAL A 591 25.82 16.26 17.00
N LYS A 592 24.57 16.71 16.78
CA LYS A 592 23.42 16.33 17.61
C LYS A 592 23.15 14.82 17.53
N VAL A 593 23.09 14.28 16.32
CA VAL A 593 22.81 12.86 16.07
C VAL A 593 23.92 11.98 16.63
N ALA A 594 25.20 12.29 16.35
CA ALA A 594 26.32 11.50 16.87
C ALA A 594 26.31 11.43 18.41
N THR A 595 25.95 12.53 19.09
CA THR A 595 25.87 12.56 20.56
C THR A 595 24.78 11.62 21.07
N ALA A 596 23.60 11.62 20.46
CA ALA A 596 22.50 10.75 20.85
C ALA A 596 22.83 9.26 20.61
N LEU A 597 23.39 8.93 19.45
CA LEU A 597 23.78 7.55 19.10
C LEU A 597 24.88 6.99 20.02
N ASN A 598 25.89 7.82 20.34
CA ASN A 598 26.99 7.41 21.22
C ASN A 598 26.52 7.15 22.64
N ARG A 599 25.53 7.91 23.14
CA ARG A 599 24.96 7.75 24.49
C ARG A 599 23.83 6.72 24.57
N ALA A 600 23.44 6.10 23.45
CA ALA A 600 22.25 5.24 23.35
C ALA A 600 20.99 5.91 23.91
N GLN A 601 20.88 7.24 23.75
CA GLN A 601 19.70 7.96 24.20
C GLN A 601 18.57 7.78 23.17
N PRO A 602 17.30 7.72 23.60
CA PRO A 602 16.18 7.85 22.71
C PRO A 602 16.34 9.12 21.86
N VAL A 603 16.19 8.97 20.55
CA VAL A 603 16.25 10.11 19.63
C VAL A 603 14.84 10.62 19.44
N ASP A 604 14.60 11.87 19.83
CA ASP A 604 13.38 12.59 19.47
C ASP A 604 13.62 13.34 18.15
N PRO A 605 12.97 12.95 17.04
CA PRO A 605 13.13 13.62 15.76
C PRO A 605 12.69 15.10 15.80
N ASP A 606 11.72 15.46 16.63
CA ASP A 606 11.22 16.83 16.71
C ASP A 606 12.26 17.76 17.38
N ALA A 607 13.08 17.22 18.29
CA ALA A 607 14.20 17.95 18.88
C ALA A 607 15.36 18.23 17.90
N LEU A 608 15.36 17.60 16.72
CA LEU A 608 16.33 17.86 15.65
C LEU A 608 15.93 19.03 14.75
N GLN A 609 14.78 19.65 14.99
CA GLN A 609 14.45 20.90 14.33
C GLN A 609 15.48 21.98 14.73
N LEU A 610 16.03 22.66 13.73
CA LEU A 610 16.89 23.82 13.93
C LEU A 610 15.96 25.04 14.04
N PRO A 611 16.24 25.98 14.97
CA PRO A 611 15.42 27.17 15.17
C PRO A 611 15.38 28.08 13.95
#